data_AF-A0A356K2H9-F1
#
_entry.id   AF-A0A356K2H9-F1
#
_cell.length_a   1.000
_cell.length_b   1.000
_cell.length_c   1.000
_cell.angle_alpha   90.00
_cell.angle_beta   90.00
_cell.angle_gamma   90.00
#
_symmetry.space_group_name_H-M   'P 1'
#
loop_
_entity.id
_entity.type
_entity.pdbx_description
1 polymer ?
#
loop_
_entity_poly.entity_id
_entity_poly.type
_entity_poly.pdbx_seq_one_letter_code
_entity_poly.pdbx_strand_id
1 'polypeptide(L)'
;WVKFGKNESNQDLYWRIIRTNSDGGVRLLYHGTSTTATDAFINPNTAFNKTSYDPMYVGYMYGTSGSLVNNRKNTNSSTIKTTIDTWYASNLEAKGYTKYLSTTAVYCNDRSNPAGGYNTGNSRFYYGAYTRLDTNKTPSYDCTTTEDKFTADKSTGNGKLDHPIALMTPDEISFAGGLIWTNAPTWYYKNSANGSSTGSTWWWLLSPVDWRDSYPYVFFVGGSSNPGFLGSNGVDYTGAVRPVLSLKSCVKYSSGDGSASTPYTIQETSTGC
;
A
#
# COMPACT_ATOMS: atom_id res chain seq x y z
N TRP A 1 -3.51 2.44 17.41
CA TRP A 1 -2.97 1.10 17.16
C TRP A 1 -4.08 0.09 17.23
N VAL A 2 -4.00 -0.96 16.42
CA VAL A 2 -4.97 -2.05 16.42
C VAL A 2 -4.20 -3.36 16.49
N LYS A 3 -4.65 -4.26 17.36
CA LYS A 3 -4.26 -5.66 17.40
C LYS A 3 -5.29 -6.46 16.61
N PHE A 4 -4.88 -7.02 15.48
CA PHE A 4 -5.78 -7.72 14.57
C PHE A 4 -5.03 -8.77 13.76
N GLY A 5 -5.46 -10.03 13.84
CA GLY A 5 -4.78 -11.12 13.15
C GLY A 5 -3.62 -11.71 13.93
N LYS A 6 -3.12 -12.85 13.45
CA LYS A 6 -1.97 -13.55 14.04
C LYS A 6 -1.04 -14.05 12.94
N ASN A 7 0.26 -14.08 13.19
CA ASN A 7 1.21 -14.67 12.23
C ASN A 7 1.21 -16.22 12.29
N GLU A 8 1.97 -16.86 11.40
CA GLU A 8 2.15 -18.33 11.38
C GLU A 8 2.57 -18.90 12.74
N SER A 9 3.42 -18.20 13.49
CA SER A 9 3.85 -18.55 14.86
C SER A 9 2.84 -18.17 15.95
N ASN A 10 1.61 -17.82 15.58
CA ASN A 10 0.51 -17.46 16.47
C ASN A 10 0.71 -16.19 17.31
N GLN A 11 1.68 -15.35 16.93
CA GLN A 11 1.91 -14.04 17.55
C GLN A 11 0.92 -13.02 17.01
N ASP A 12 0.45 -12.12 17.88
CA ASP A 12 -0.46 -11.04 17.50
C ASP A 12 0.16 -10.11 16.45
N LEU A 13 -0.65 -9.69 15.49
CA LEU A 13 -0.27 -8.69 14.50
C LEU A 13 -0.76 -7.30 14.92
N TYR A 14 0.10 -6.31 14.73
CA TYR A 14 -0.14 -4.92 15.08
C TYR A 14 -0.27 -4.06 13.83
N TRP A 15 -1.16 -3.09 13.91
CA TRP A 15 -1.49 -2.20 12.81
C TRP A 15 -1.60 -0.75 13.27
N ARG A 16 -1.30 0.15 12.35
CA ARG A 16 -1.40 1.60 12.48
C ARG A 16 -2.65 2.08 11.73
N ILE A 17 -3.48 2.90 12.37
CA ILE A 17 -4.69 3.45 11.77
C ILE A 17 -4.31 4.61 10.84
N ILE A 18 -4.49 4.43 9.54
CA ILE A 18 -4.18 5.46 8.54
C ILE A 18 -5.28 6.52 8.51
N ARG A 19 -6.53 6.06 8.37
CA ARG A 19 -7.73 6.89 8.21
C ARG A 19 -8.99 6.05 8.33
N THR A 20 -10.14 6.71 8.33
CA THR A 20 -11.43 6.10 8.01
C THR A 20 -11.68 6.10 6.50
N ASN A 21 -12.43 5.10 6.04
CA ASN A 21 -12.96 5.02 4.69
C ASN A 21 -14.30 5.76 4.62
N SER A 22 -14.77 6.08 3.41
CA SER A 22 -16.03 6.79 3.19
C SER A 22 -17.27 6.03 3.70
N ASP A 23 -17.18 4.70 3.81
CA ASP A 23 -18.21 3.81 4.34
C ASP A 23 -18.13 3.64 5.88
N GLY A 24 -17.21 4.35 6.54
CA GLY A 24 -16.95 4.24 7.98
C GLY A 24 -16.00 3.10 8.36
N GLY A 25 -15.50 2.31 7.40
CA GLY A 25 -14.46 1.31 7.66
C GLY A 25 -13.13 1.95 8.07
N VAL A 26 -12.19 1.15 8.59
CA VAL A 26 -10.90 1.66 9.09
C VAL A 26 -9.75 1.12 8.26
N ARG A 27 -8.92 2.01 7.71
CA ARG A 27 -7.73 1.69 6.90
C ARG A 27 -6.53 1.49 7.81
N LEU A 28 -5.84 0.36 7.67
CA LEU A 28 -4.78 -0.09 8.57
C LEU A 28 -3.48 -0.37 7.80
N LEU A 29 -2.36 0.14 8.29
CA LEU A 29 -1.00 -0.16 7.83
C LEU A 29 -0.35 -1.19 8.75
N TYR A 30 0.22 -2.24 8.16
CA TYR A 30 0.89 -3.30 8.90
C TYR A 30 2.09 -2.79 9.73
N HIS A 31 2.24 -3.31 10.95
CA HIS A 31 3.31 -2.95 11.88
C HIS A 31 3.98 -4.15 12.59
N GLY A 32 3.95 -5.34 12.02
CA GLY A 32 4.66 -6.47 12.64
C GLY A 32 3.98 -6.99 13.91
N THR A 33 4.78 -7.43 14.88
CA THR A 33 4.35 -8.17 16.08
C THR A 33 4.43 -7.38 17.40
N SER A 34 4.77 -6.09 17.35
CA SER A 34 4.73 -5.19 18.50
C SER A 34 4.64 -3.73 18.07
N THR A 35 4.23 -2.82 18.96
CA THR A 35 4.16 -1.38 18.64
C THR A 35 5.53 -0.71 18.52
N THR A 36 6.57 -1.33 19.09
CA THR A 36 7.97 -0.87 19.05
C THR A 36 8.78 -1.53 17.93
N ALA A 37 8.17 -2.35 17.07
CA ALA A 37 8.87 -3.06 16.00
C ALA A 37 9.70 -2.10 15.12
N THR A 38 10.87 -2.58 14.72
CA THR A 38 11.80 -1.89 13.79
C THR A 38 11.91 -2.62 12.45
N ASP A 39 11.19 -3.71 12.30
CA ASP A 39 11.08 -4.61 11.15
C ASP A 39 9.62 -4.76 10.73
N ALA A 40 8.88 -3.64 10.74
CA ALA A 40 7.44 -3.56 10.48
C ALA A 40 7.05 -3.81 8.99
N PHE A 41 7.53 -4.91 8.41
CA PHE A 41 7.27 -5.36 7.05
C PHE A 41 7.10 -6.88 6.99
N ILE A 42 6.51 -7.40 5.91
CA ILE A 42 6.30 -8.85 5.72
C ILE A 42 7.46 -9.53 5.00
N ASN A 43 8.23 -8.75 4.23
CA ASN A 43 9.43 -9.18 3.53
C ASN A 43 10.32 -7.94 3.29
N PRO A 44 11.64 -7.98 3.59
CA PRO A 44 12.54 -6.84 3.39
C PRO A 44 13.08 -6.70 1.97
N ASN A 45 12.96 -7.74 1.13
CA ASN A 45 13.73 -7.88 -0.10
C ASN A 45 12.82 -8.32 -1.26
N THR A 46 11.89 -7.44 -1.65
CA THR A 46 10.93 -7.70 -2.72
C THR A 46 11.01 -6.60 -3.76
N ALA A 47 11.14 -6.97 -5.03
CA ALA A 47 10.93 -6.05 -6.14
C ALA A 47 9.45 -5.73 -6.30
N PHE A 48 9.12 -4.48 -6.63
CA PHE A 48 7.75 -4.14 -7.02
C PHE A 48 7.35 -5.02 -8.20
N ASN A 49 8.20 -5.08 -9.22
CA ASN A 49 8.13 -6.04 -10.30
C ASN A 49 9.53 -6.42 -10.80
N LYS A 50 9.80 -7.70 -11.03
CA LYS A 50 11.11 -8.16 -11.51
C LYS A 50 11.45 -7.67 -12.92
N THR A 51 10.44 -7.33 -13.71
CA THR A 51 10.61 -6.85 -15.07
C THR A 51 10.46 -5.33 -15.12
N SER A 52 11.35 -4.66 -15.85
CA SER A 52 11.48 -3.20 -15.83
C SER A 52 11.69 -2.55 -17.21
N TYR A 53 11.47 -3.28 -18.31
CA TYR A 53 11.69 -2.73 -19.67
C TYR A 53 10.43 -2.13 -20.31
N ASP A 54 9.33 -1.96 -19.56
CA ASP A 54 8.07 -1.40 -20.06
C ASP A 54 7.33 -0.63 -18.95
N PRO A 55 6.70 0.52 -19.24
CA PRO A 55 5.93 1.28 -18.26
C PRO A 55 4.76 0.51 -17.64
N MET A 56 4.28 -0.59 -18.24
CA MET A 56 3.22 -1.41 -17.64
C MET A 56 3.59 -2.01 -16.28
N TYR A 57 4.88 -2.20 -16.04
CA TYR A 57 5.37 -2.89 -14.84
C TYR A 57 5.26 -2.10 -13.54
N VAL A 58 4.87 -0.82 -13.60
CA VAL A 58 4.45 -0.05 -12.41
C VAL A 58 3.09 -0.47 -11.84
N GLY A 59 2.35 -1.33 -12.54
CA GLY A 59 1.05 -1.81 -12.10
C GLY A 59 1.17 -2.85 -10.98
N TYR A 60 0.43 -2.67 -9.88
CA TYR A 60 0.17 -3.70 -8.87
C TYR A 60 -0.39 -4.97 -9.52
N MET A 61 -1.26 -4.78 -10.51
CA MET A 61 -1.50 -5.73 -11.59
C MET A 61 -1.34 -5.01 -12.93
N TYR A 62 -1.01 -5.75 -13.98
CA TYR A 62 -0.77 -5.20 -15.31
C TYR A 62 -1.35 -6.10 -16.41
N GLY A 63 -1.65 -5.51 -17.56
CA GLY A 63 -2.14 -6.19 -18.76
C GLY A 63 -1.01 -6.47 -19.74
N THR A 64 -1.12 -5.91 -20.94
CA THR A 64 -0.13 -6.03 -22.02
C THR A 64 0.45 -4.68 -22.41
N SER A 65 1.65 -4.68 -23.00
CA SER A 65 2.34 -3.49 -23.49
C SER A 65 1.56 -2.76 -24.62
N GLY A 66 2.08 -1.59 -25.00
CA GLY A 66 1.69 -0.82 -26.18
C GLY A 66 0.78 0.38 -25.89
N SER A 67 -0.05 0.32 -24.84
CA SER A 67 -0.89 1.46 -24.44
C SER A 67 -1.26 1.41 -22.97
N LEU A 68 -1.52 2.58 -22.37
CA LEU A 68 -2.02 2.68 -21.01
C LEU A 68 -3.33 1.91 -20.80
N VAL A 69 -4.21 1.89 -21.82
CA VAL A 69 -5.47 1.13 -21.79
C VAL A 69 -5.19 -0.38 -21.71
N ASN A 70 -4.22 -0.87 -22.48
CA ASN A 70 -3.84 -2.29 -22.43
C ASN A 70 -3.19 -2.65 -21.10
N ASN A 71 -2.33 -1.79 -20.54
CA ASN A 71 -1.72 -2.02 -19.23
C ASN A 71 -2.77 -2.16 -18.12
N ARG A 72 -3.87 -1.43 -18.25
CA ARG A 72 -4.98 -1.40 -17.28
C ARG A 72 -5.95 -2.58 -17.38
N LYS A 73 -5.74 -3.52 -18.30
CA LYS A 73 -6.52 -4.78 -18.34
C LYS A 73 -6.30 -5.67 -17.11
N ASN A 74 -5.18 -5.50 -16.39
CA ASN A 74 -4.89 -6.14 -15.11
C ASN A 74 -5.10 -7.66 -15.14
N THR A 75 -4.43 -8.33 -16.06
CA THR A 75 -4.51 -9.80 -16.23
C THR A 75 -3.36 -10.53 -15.56
N ASN A 76 -2.29 -9.82 -15.18
CA ASN A 76 -1.09 -10.35 -14.56
C ASN A 76 -0.82 -9.66 -13.22
N SER A 77 -0.30 -10.41 -12.24
CA SER A 77 0.10 -9.89 -10.94
C SER A 77 1.55 -9.40 -10.96
N SER A 78 1.83 -8.32 -10.26
CA SER A 78 3.22 -7.90 -9.95
C SER A 78 3.89 -8.84 -8.96
N THR A 79 5.23 -8.78 -8.87
CA THR A 79 6.01 -9.57 -7.92
C THR A 79 5.63 -9.24 -6.47
N ILE A 80 5.42 -7.95 -6.17
CA ILE A 80 5.02 -7.52 -4.83
C ILE A 80 3.61 -7.98 -4.46
N LYS A 81 2.67 -8.00 -5.42
CA LYS A 81 1.33 -8.54 -5.18
C LYS A 81 1.39 -10.01 -4.77
N THR A 82 2.15 -10.84 -5.47
CA THR A 82 2.31 -12.26 -5.11
C THR A 82 2.85 -12.46 -3.69
N THR A 83 3.79 -11.60 -3.27
CA THR A 83 4.34 -11.63 -1.90
C THR A 83 3.27 -11.28 -0.87
N ILE A 84 2.46 -10.26 -1.14
CA ILE A 84 1.36 -9.84 -0.25
C ILE A 84 0.28 -10.93 -0.19
N ASP A 85 -0.11 -11.49 -1.33
CA ASP A 85 -1.15 -12.52 -1.42
C ASP A 85 -0.77 -13.78 -0.62
N THR A 86 0.48 -14.22 -0.76
CA THR A 86 0.99 -15.38 -0.01
C THR A 86 0.97 -15.11 1.49
N TRP A 87 1.40 -13.93 1.92
CA TRP A 87 1.35 -13.55 3.33
C TRP A 87 -0.10 -13.46 3.85
N TYR A 88 -1.01 -12.89 3.07
CA TYR A 88 -2.43 -12.78 3.41
C TYR A 88 -3.04 -14.17 3.63
N ALA A 89 -2.79 -15.11 2.71
CA ALA A 89 -3.33 -16.47 2.78
C ALA A 89 -2.92 -17.17 4.08
N SER A 90 -1.62 -17.14 4.45
CA SER A 90 -1.13 -17.83 5.65
C SER A 90 -1.52 -17.15 6.97
N ASN A 91 -1.61 -15.82 6.99
CA ASN A 91 -1.70 -15.06 8.25
C ASN A 91 -3.10 -14.51 8.55
N LEU A 92 -3.94 -14.32 7.53
CA LEU A 92 -5.31 -13.82 7.70
C LEU A 92 -6.35 -14.84 7.26
N GLU A 93 -6.19 -15.43 6.08
CA GLU A 93 -7.16 -16.38 5.53
C GLU A 93 -7.20 -17.71 6.28
N ALA A 94 -6.06 -18.39 6.38
CA ALA A 94 -5.94 -19.67 7.09
C ALA A 94 -6.35 -19.59 8.57
N LYS A 95 -6.43 -18.37 9.12
CA LYS A 95 -6.81 -18.10 10.52
C LYS A 95 -8.20 -17.49 10.67
N GLY A 96 -8.97 -17.36 9.59
CA GLY A 96 -10.37 -16.94 9.64
C GLY A 96 -10.60 -15.44 9.94
N TYR A 97 -9.60 -14.59 9.70
CA TYR A 97 -9.72 -13.13 9.92
C TYR A 97 -10.35 -12.38 8.76
N THR A 98 -10.58 -13.03 7.61
CA THR A 98 -11.09 -12.38 6.39
C THR A 98 -12.50 -11.84 6.54
N LYS A 99 -13.30 -12.42 7.43
CA LYS A 99 -14.68 -11.96 7.73
C LYS A 99 -14.75 -10.52 8.23
N TYR A 100 -13.68 -9.97 8.81
CA TYR A 100 -13.64 -8.58 9.28
C TYR A 100 -13.22 -7.57 8.19
N LEU A 101 -12.76 -8.06 7.04
CA LEU A 101 -12.15 -7.22 6.00
C LEU A 101 -13.19 -6.71 5.01
N SER A 102 -13.04 -5.46 4.61
CA SER A 102 -13.88 -4.85 3.57
C SER A 102 -13.44 -5.34 2.20
N THR A 103 -14.37 -5.93 1.44
CA THR A 103 -14.15 -6.35 0.05
C THR A 103 -14.35 -5.20 -0.94
N THR A 104 -14.99 -4.11 -0.51
CA THR A 104 -15.28 -2.90 -1.29
C THR A 104 -14.29 -1.77 -1.07
N ALA A 105 -13.34 -1.92 -0.14
CA ALA A 105 -12.31 -0.92 0.07
C ALA A 105 -11.40 -0.81 -1.17
N VAL A 106 -11.26 0.41 -1.69
CA VAL A 106 -10.46 0.70 -2.88
C VAL A 106 -8.97 0.83 -2.54
N TYR A 107 -8.13 0.20 -3.36
CA TYR A 107 -6.68 0.34 -3.39
C TYR A 107 -6.27 0.98 -4.72
N CYS A 108 -5.94 2.27 -4.71
CA CYS A 108 -5.72 3.02 -5.94
C CYS A 108 -4.28 2.91 -6.45
N ASN A 109 -4.08 2.23 -7.57
CA ASN A 109 -2.76 2.21 -8.23
C ASN A 109 -2.46 3.55 -8.92
N ASP A 110 -3.47 4.26 -9.38
CA ASP A 110 -3.36 5.59 -9.99
C ASP A 110 -2.33 5.72 -11.13
N ARG A 111 -2.57 5.02 -12.24
CA ARG A 111 -1.81 5.22 -13.48
C ARG A 111 -2.43 6.33 -14.35
N SER A 112 -3.13 7.30 -13.75
CA SER A 112 -3.89 8.33 -14.47
C SER A 112 -3.00 9.44 -15.02
N ASN A 113 -3.52 10.19 -16.02
CA ASN A 113 -3.00 11.47 -16.50
C ASN A 113 -1.47 11.55 -16.71
N PRO A 114 -0.89 10.70 -17.58
CA PRO A 114 0.55 10.74 -17.86
C PRO A 114 0.95 12.06 -18.53
N ALA A 115 1.44 13.02 -17.75
CA ALA A 115 1.96 14.29 -18.24
C ALA A 115 3.20 14.03 -19.11
N GLY A 116 3.22 14.56 -20.33
CA GLY A 116 4.22 14.22 -21.36
C GLY A 116 3.76 13.14 -22.34
N GLY A 117 2.60 12.51 -22.10
CA GLY A 117 2.00 11.52 -22.98
C GLY A 117 2.57 10.12 -22.74
N TYR A 118 1.68 9.14 -22.56
CA TYR A 118 2.08 7.74 -22.42
C TYR A 118 2.83 7.29 -23.68
N ASN A 119 3.98 6.65 -23.48
CA ASN A 119 4.75 6.00 -24.52
C ASN A 119 5.51 4.81 -23.94
N THR A 120 6.00 3.92 -24.80
CA THR A 120 6.88 2.79 -24.43
C THR A 120 8.32 3.00 -24.91
N GLY A 121 8.64 4.21 -25.38
CA GLY A 121 9.95 4.59 -25.90
C GLY A 121 10.84 5.19 -24.81
N ASN A 122 11.79 6.03 -25.18
CA ASN A 122 12.71 6.68 -24.24
C ASN A 122 12.21 8.03 -23.70
N SER A 123 11.07 8.53 -24.18
CA SER A 123 10.53 9.83 -23.76
C SER A 123 9.95 9.77 -22.36
N ARG A 124 10.37 10.69 -21.50
CA ARG A 124 9.89 10.76 -20.11
C ARG A 124 8.43 11.19 -20.04
N PHE A 125 7.66 10.56 -19.14
CA PHE A 125 6.34 11.02 -18.75
C PHE A 125 6.08 10.74 -17.27
N TYR A 126 5.15 11.49 -16.67
CA TYR A 126 4.86 11.41 -15.23
C TYR A 126 3.41 11.03 -14.96
N TYR A 127 3.18 10.08 -14.06
CA TYR A 127 1.82 9.69 -13.68
C TYR A 127 1.13 10.72 -12.77
N GLY A 128 -0.19 10.55 -12.61
CA GLY A 128 -1.07 11.48 -11.91
C GLY A 128 -0.63 11.76 -10.46
N ALA A 129 -0.23 10.74 -9.71
CA ALA A 129 0.26 10.90 -8.35
C ALA A 129 1.48 11.84 -8.27
N TYR A 130 2.46 11.69 -9.18
CA TYR A 130 3.59 12.62 -9.24
C TYR A 130 3.13 14.06 -9.49
N THR A 131 2.30 14.27 -10.51
CA THR A 131 1.83 15.63 -10.86
C THR A 131 1.04 16.26 -9.70
N ARG A 132 0.20 15.48 -9.01
CA ARG A 132 -0.56 15.95 -7.85
C ARG A 132 0.32 16.35 -6.68
N LEU A 133 1.31 15.52 -6.34
CA LEU A 133 2.13 15.73 -5.14
C LEU A 133 3.31 16.67 -5.36
N ASP A 134 3.89 16.67 -6.56
CA ASP A 134 5.06 17.48 -6.88
C ASP A 134 4.68 18.84 -7.44
N THR A 135 3.90 18.90 -8.51
CA THR A 135 3.58 20.17 -9.18
C THR A 135 2.46 20.91 -8.46
N ASN A 136 1.34 20.23 -8.21
CA ASN A 136 0.11 20.90 -7.77
C ASN A 136 -0.01 21.01 -6.25
N LYS A 137 0.71 20.17 -5.50
CA LYS A 137 0.62 20.05 -4.03
C LYS A 137 -0.81 19.77 -3.55
N THR A 138 -1.54 18.94 -4.30
CA THR A 138 -2.95 18.59 -4.03
C THR A 138 -3.09 17.06 -3.85
N PRO A 139 -2.70 16.49 -2.69
CA PRO A 139 -2.95 15.08 -2.43
C PRO A 139 -4.46 14.80 -2.45
N SER A 140 -4.85 13.61 -2.90
CA SER A 140 -6.26 13.20 -2.96
C SER A 140 -6.47 11.75 -2.56
N TYR A 141 -7.62 11.46 -1.95
CA TYR A 141 -8.10 10.08 -1.77
C TYR A 141 -8.87 9.57 -2.99
N ASP A 142 -9.20 10.43 -3.93
CA ASP A 142 -9.99 10.06 -5.09
C ASP A 142 -9.17 9.23 -6.06
N CYS A 143 -9.70 8.06 -6.38
CA CYS A 143 -9.21 7.25 -7.49
C CYS A 143 -10.15 7.47 -8.66
N THR A 144 -9.70 8.10 -9.74
CA THR A 144 -10.61 8.48 -10.84
C THR A 144 -10.85 7.33 -11.83
N THR A 145 -9.78 6.61 -12.17
CA THR A 145 -9.82 5.54 -13.18
C THR A 145 -10.32 4.23 -12.57
N THR A 146 -11.43 3.70 -13.06
CA THR A 146 -12.03 2.43 -12.58
C THR A 146 -11.06 1.26 -12.64
N GLU A 147 -10.28 1.12 -13.72
CA GLU A 147 -9.31 0.04 -13.87
C GLU A 147 -8.20 0.09 -12.81
N ASP A 148 -7.92 1.25 -12.22
CA ASP A 148 -6.92 1.41 -11.15
C ASP A 148 -7.53 1.36 -9.74
N LYS A 149 -8.86 1.26 -9.62
CA LYS A 149 -9.58 1.03 -8.35
C LYS A 149 -9.56 -0.45 -7.98
N PHE A 150 -8.44 -0.95 -7.47
CA PHE A 150 -8.38 -2.35 -7.05
C PHE A 150 -9.28 -2.61 -5.86
N THR A 151 -10.16 -3.59 -6.01
CA THR A 151 -11.12 -4.07 -5.00
C THR A 151 -11.28 -5.58 -5.15
N ALA A 152 -11.76 -6.26 -4.10
CA ALA A 152 -12.14 -7.67 -4.22
C ALA A 152 -13.56 -7.81 -4.79
N ASP A 153 -14.45 -6.90 -4.42
CA ASP A 153 -15.80 -6.80 -4.97
C ASP A 153 -15.90 -5.79 -6.13
N LYS A 154 -16.84 -5.96 -7.04
CA LYS A 154 -17.00 -5.10 -8.24
C LYS A 154 -17.87 -3.86 -8.03
N SER A 155 -18.57 -3.72 -6.91
CA SER A 155 -19.52 -2.61 -6.70
C SER A 155 -18.89 -1.22 -6.65
N THR A 156 -17.60 -1.15 -6.27
CA THR A 156 -16.89 0.10 -5.96
C THR A 156 -15.58 0.26 -6.73
N GLY A 157 -15.18 -0.76 -7.49
CA GLY A 157 -13.90 -0.80 -8.20
C GLY A 157 -13.87 -1.90 -9.26
N ASN A 158 -12.67 -2.35 -9.62
CA ASN A 158 -12.47 -3.26 -10.73
C ASN A 158 -12.72 -4.74 -10.38
N GLY A 159 -12.84 -5.10 -9.09
CA GLY A 159 -13.04 -6.47 -8.61
C GLY A 159 -11.97 -7.45 -9.07
N LYS A 160 -10.72 -6.99 -9.20
CA LYS A 160 -9.57 -7.79 -9.68
C LYS A 160 -8.74 -8.41 -8.55
N LEU A 161 -8.99 -8.05 -7.30
CA LEU A 161 -8.25 -8.60 -6.18
C LEU A 161 -8.89 -9.89 -5.70
N ASP A 162 -8.11 -10.97 -5.64
CA ASP A 162 -8.52 -12.18 -4.93
C ASP A 162 -8.54 -11.95 -3.40
N HIS A 163 -7.66 -11.05 -2.92
CA HIS A 163 -7.53 -10.70 -1.51
C HIS A 163 -7.63 -9.17 -1.34
N PRO A 164 -8.48 -8.66 -0.42
CA PRO A 164 -8.69 -7.22 -0.21
C PRO A 164 -7.54 -6.57 0.56
N ILE A 165 -6.33 -6.60 0.00
CA ILE A 165 -5.09 -6.09 0.59
C ILE A 165 -4.17 -5.55 -0.52
N ALA A 166 -3.47 -4.45 -0.25
CA ALA A 166 -2.45 -3.92 -1.14
C ALA A 166 -1.44 -3.06 -0.35
N LEU A 167 -0.98 -1.94 -0.92
CA LEU A 167 -0.04 -1.01 -0.31
C LEU A 167 -0.68 0.36 -0.06
N MET A 168 0.00 1.17 0.75
CA MET A 168 -0.35 2.58 0.98
C MET A 168 -0.07 3.42 -0.28
N THR A 169 -0.86 4.47 -0.52
CA THR A 169 -0.60 5.42 -1.62
C THR A 169 0.34 6.55 -1.16
N PRO A 170 1.06 7.22 -2.08
CA PRO A 170 1.85 8.40 -1.74
C PRO A 170 0.98 9.60 -1.30
N ASP A 171 -0.28 9.68 -1.75
CA ASP A 171 -1.26 10.66 -1.25
C ASP A 171 -1.61 10.38 0.23
N GLU A 172 -1.83 9.12 0.61
CA GLU A 172 -2.03 8.72 2.01
C GLU A 172 -0.80 9.09 2.87
N ILE A 173 0.42 8.98 2.32
CA ILE A 173 1.65 9.43 3.00
C ILE A 173 1.65 10.94 3.19
N SER A 174 1.23 11.69 2.18
CA SER A 174 1.16 13.16 2.25
C SER A 174 0.15 13.62 3.31
N PHE A 175 -1.03 12.99 3.39
CA PHE A 175 -2.00 13.25 4.46
C PHE A 175 -1.49 12.89 5.85
N ALA A 176 -0.60 11.91 5.96
CA ALA A 176 0.08 11.55 7.21
C ALA A 176 1.28 12.45 7.55
N GLY A 177 1.45 13.58 6.84
CA GLY A 177 2.49 14.59 7.07
C GLY A 177 3.78 14.37 6.30
N GLY A 178 3.77 13.49 5.30
CA GLY A 178 4.90 13.31 4.38
C GLY A 178 4.96 14.41 3.32
N LEU A 179 6.15 14.64 2.77
CA LEU A 179 6.35 15.56 1.65
C LEU A 179 7.30 14.92 0.64
N ILE A 180 6.90 14.96 -0.64
CA ILE A 180 7.71 14.42 -1.72
C ILE A 180 9.10 15.08 -1.75
N TRP A 181 10.14 14.28 -1.97
CA TRP A 181 11.54 14.71 -2.01
C TRP A 181 12.07 15.34 -0.71
N THR A 182 11.41 15.09 0.42
CA THR A 182 11.78 15.67 1.72
C THR A 182 11.80 14.60 2.81
N ASN A 183 12.80 14.65 3.70
CA ASN A 183 12.83 13.81 4.90
C ASN A 183 11.71 14.27 5.85
N ALA A 184 10.75 13.39 6.10
CA ALA A 184 9.60 13.64 6.97
C ALA A 184 9.39 12.44 7.92
N PRO A 185 10.16 12.31 9.01
CA PRO A 185 10.02 11.22 9.97
C PRO A 185 8.79 11.42 10.88
N THR A 186 7.60 11.33 10.30
CA THR A 186 6.32 11.56 10.95
C THR A 186 5.60 10.23 11.27
N TRP A 187 4.28 10.25 11.32
CA TRP A 187 3.43 9.18 11.84
C TRP A 187 3.62 7.83 11.16
N TYR A 188 3.84 7.78 9.83
CA TYR A 188 3.99 6.53 9.07
C TYR A 188 5.38 5.91 9.24
N TYR A 189 6.36 6.73 9.62
CA TYR A 189 7.75 6.35 9.83
C TYR A 189 7.99 5.86 11.26
N LYS A 190 7.39 6.52 12.25
CA LYS A 190 7.67 6.28 13.68
C LYS A 190 6.94 5.06 14.25
N ASN A 191 7.67 4.22 14.98
CA ASN A 191 7.12 3.25 15.92
C ASN A 191 6.76 3.93 17.26
N SER A 192 6.24 3.17 18.23
CA SER A 192 5.84 3.75 19.53
C SER A 192 7.00 4.23 20.41
N ALA A 193 8.22 3.82 20.11
CA ALA A 193 9.45 4.29 20.76
C ALA A 193 10.08 5.50 20.04
N ASN A 194 9.34 6.17 19.14
CA ASN A 194 9.80 7.29 18.32
C ASN A 194 10.97 6.97 17.35
N GLY A 195 11.28 5.69 17.13
CA GLY A 195 12.29 5.22 16.17
C GLY A 195 11.69 4.82 14.82
N SER A 196 12.56 4.42 13.87
CA SER A 196 12.14 3.90 12.57
C SER A 196 11.37 2.59 12.70
N SER A 197 10.18 2.52 12.09
CA SER A 197 9.37 1.29 12.03
C SER A 197 10.01 0.21 11.15
N THR A 198 10.85 0.60 10.19
CA THR A 198 11.48 -0.32 9.22
C THR A 198 13.00 -0.32 9.31
N GLY A 199 13.56 0.27 10.38
CA GLY A 199 15.01 0.36 10.58
C GLY A 199 15.66 1.12 9.43
N SER A 200 16.70 0.52 8.84
CA SER A 200 17.41 1.03 7.66
C SER A 200 16.72 0.73 6.34
N THR A 201 15.70 -0.13 6.33
CA THR A 201 15.06 -0.61 5.11
C THR A 201 13.97 0.36 4.66
N TRP A 202 14.02 0.77 3.40
CA TRP A 202 12.97 1.55 2.74
C TRP A 202 11.86 0.62 2.24
N TRP A 203 10.67 1.15 1.97
CA TRP A 203 9.50 0.32 1.63
C TRP A 203 8.62 0.90 0.53
N TRP A 204 7.96 0.02 -0.23
CA TRP A 204 7.19 0.35 -1.42
C TRP A 204 5.82 0.96 -1.15
N LEU A 205 5.39 1.85 -2.05
CA LEU A 205 4.04 2.38 -2.13
C LEU A 205 3.32 1.90 -3.40
N LEU A 206 2.00 2.05 -3.43
CA LEU A 206 1.15 1.46 -4.47
C LEU A 206 1.26 2.16 -5.83
N SER A 207 1.47 3.48 -5.84
CA SER A 207 1.31 4.30 -7.04
C SER A 207 2.62 4.53 -7.79
N PRO A 208 2.55 4.66 -9.13
CA PRO A 208 3.70 4.97 -9.96
C PRO A 208 4.11 6.43 -9.87
N VAL A 209 5.34 6.71 -10.27
CA VAL A 209 5.91 8.07 -10.32
C VAL A 209 6.04 8.50 -11.77
N ASP A 210 6.91 7.83 -12.51
CA ASP A 210 7.26 8.18 -13.87
C ASP A 210 7.83 7.00 -14.66
N TRP A 211 7.94 7.22 -15.96
CA TRP A 211 8.74 6.43 -16.88
C TRP A 211 9.84 7.34 -17.40
N ARG A 212 11.10 6.95 -17.22
CA ARG A 212 12.28 7.72 -17.69
C ARG A 212 13.42 6.77 -18.01
N ASP A 213 14.24 7.12 -19.01
CA ASP A 213 15.43 6.35 -19.39
C ASP A 213 15.10 4.86 -19.67
N SER A 214 13.94 4.62 -20.26
CA SER A 214 13.38 3.28 -20.51
C SER A 214 13.17 2.43 -19.25
N TYR A 215 12.93 3.07 -18.11
CA TYR A 215 12.71 2.44 -16.81
C TYR A 215 11.45 2.96 -16.11
N PRO A 216 10.63 2.08 -15.51
CA PRO A 216 9.45 2.43 -14.74
C PRO A 216 9.81 2.64 -13.26
N TYR A 217 9.25 3.69 -12.66
CA TYR A 217 9.49 4.06 -11.26
C TYR A 217 8.19 4.09 -10.47
N VAL A 218 8.26 3.63 -9.23
CA VAL A 218 7.16 3.66 -8.25
C VAL A 218 7.61 4.35 -6.97
N PHE A 219 6.64 4.88 -6.22
CA PHE A 219 6.93 5.60 -4.99
C PHE A 219 7.43 4.67 -3.88
N PHE A 220 8.29 5.21 -3.00
CA PHE A 220 8.75 4.53 -1.79
C PHE A 220 8.87 5.49 -0.61
N VAL A 221 8.97 4.93 0.60
CA VAL A 221 9.32 5.66 1.83
C VAL A 221 10.68 5.21 2.37
N GLY A 222 11.58 6.16 2.63
CA GLY A 222 12.93 5.91 3.11
C GLY A 222 13.01 5.36 4.54
N GLY A 223 14.02 4.50 4.77
CA GLY A 223 14.42 4.01 6.09
C GLY A 223 15.25 5.04 6.86
N SER A 224 16.07 4.60 7.81
CA SER A 224 16.86 5.49 8.67
C SER A 224 17.92 6.34 7.96
N SER A 225 18.40 5.95 6.78
CA SER A 225 19.33 6.77 5.98
C SER A 225 18.67 8.00 5.35
N ASN A 226 17.37 7.92 5.06
CA ASN A 226 16.55 9.03 4.55
C ASN A 226 15.20 9.04 5.30
N PRO A 227 15.19 9.50 6.57
CA PRO A 227 14.07 9.27 7.49
C PRO A 227 12.72 9.74 6.95
N GLY A 228 11.86 8.78 6.62
CA GLY A 228 10.50 9.04 6.14
C GLY A 228 10.45 9.72 4.77
N PHE A 229 11.54 9.70 4.00
CA PHE A 229 11.63 10.34 2.69
C PHE A 229 10.65 9.74 1.69
N LEU A 230 9.73 10.53 1.15
CA LEU A 230 8.87 10.11 0.06
C LEU A 230 9.59 10.31 -1.28
N GLY A 231 10.08 9.20 -1.85
CA GLY A 231 10.90 9.19 -3.06
C GLY A 231 10.38 8.23 -4.14
N SER A 232 11.20 7.98 -5.15
CA SER A 232 10.92 6.99 -6.20
C SER A 232 12.12 6.10 -6.48
N ASN A 233 11.85 4.85 -6.86
CA ASN A 233 12.88 3.92 -7.30
C ASN A 233 12.36 3.01 -8.43
N GLY A 234 13.28 2.43 -9.20
CA GLY A 234 12.95 1.51 -10.29
C GLY A 234 12.25 0.26 -9.75
N VAL A 235 11.23 -0.23 -10.46
CA VAL A 235 10.37 -1.33 -9.97
C VAL A 235 11.11 -2.64 -9.65
N ASP A 236 12.28 -2.85 -10.24
CA ASP A 236 13.12 -4.04 -10.15
C ASP A 236 14.13 -4.00 -8.98
N TYR A 237 14.33 -2.83 -8.37
CA TYR A 237 15.04 -2.73 -7.09
C TYR A 237 14.28 -3.49 -6.02
N THR A 238 14.95 -3.85 -4.93
CA THR A 238 14.30 -4.55 -3.83
C THR A 238 14.15 -3.66 -2.61
N GLY A 239 12.95 -3.71 -2.02
CA GLY A 239 12.59 -2.96 -0.82
C GLY A 239 11.62 -3.75 0.04
N ALA A 240 11.31 -3.20 1.21
CA ALA A 240 10.39 -3.83 2.14
C ALA A 240 8.92 -3.71 1.69
N VAL A 241 8.13 -4.71 2.04
CA VAL A 241 6.69 -4.78 1.75
C VAL A 241 5.90 -4.50 3.03
N ARG A 242 5.10 -3.43 3.03
CA ARG A 242 4.21 -3.07 4.14
C ARG A 242 2.76 -3.06 3.67
N PRO A 243 2.00 -4.13 3.94
CA PRO A 243 0.62 -4.22 3.49
C PRO A 243 -0.30 -3.22 4.18
N VAL A 244 -1.35 -2.84 3.45
CA VAL A 244 -2.48 -2.06 3.93
C VAL A 244 -3.76 -2.85 3.69
N LEU A 245 -4.65 -2.87 4.69
CA LEU A 245 -5.98 -3.44 4.57
C LEU A 245 -7.05 -2.50 5.16
N SER A 246 -8.32 -2.84 4.95
CA SER A 246 -9.45 -2.12 5.54
C SER A 246 -10.37 -3.05 6.32
N LEU A 247 -10.70 -2.69 7.55
CA LEU A 247 -11.78 -3.31 8.33
C LEU A 247 -13.15 -2.78 7.85
N LYS A 248 -14.19 -3.62 7.93
CA LYS A 248 -15.58 -3.19 7.72
C LYS A 248 -16.01 -2.17 8.79
N SER A 249 -16.96 -1.30 8.45
CA SER A 249 -17.49 -0.28 9.38
C SER A 249 -18.23 -0.85 10.59
N CYS A 250 -18.80 -2.05 10.47
CA CYS A 250 -19.50 -2.74 11.54
C CYS A 250 -18.57 -3.34 12.62
N VAL A 251 -17.26 -3.51 12.33
CA VAL A 251 -16.33 -4.22 13.20
C VAL A 251 -16.28 -3.55 14.58
N LYS A 252 -16.39 -4.36 15.62
CA LYS A 252 -16.31 -3.92 17.02
C LYS A 252 -14.95 -4.26 17.61
N TYR A 253 -14.56 -3.50 18.63
CA TYR A 253 -13.40 -3.80 19.47
C TYR A 253 -13.88 -4.10 20.89
N SER A 254 -13.19 -5.01 21.58
CA SER A 254 -13.56 -5.45 22.92
C SER A 254 -12.83 -4.69 24.03
N SER A 255 -11.68 -4.10 23.71
CA SER A 255 -10.80 -3.44 24.68
C SER A 255 -9.78 -2.53 24.00
N GLY A 256 -9.12 -1.71 24.80
CA GLY A 256 -8.09 -0.77 24.38
C GLY A 256 -8.61 0.63 24.10
N ASP A 257 -7.69 1.59 24.15
CA ASP A 257 -7.93 3.00 23.86
C ASP A 257 -7.22 3.45 22.56
N GLY A 258 -6.56 2.51 21.87
CA GLY A 258 -5.84 2.79 20.63
C GLY A 258 -4.43 3.35 20.84
N SER A 259 -3.99 3.58 22.09
CA SER A 259 -2.60 3.92 22.40
C SER A 259 -1.65 2.76 22.08
N ALA A 260 -0.34 3.03 22.14
CA ALA A 260 0.66 1.99 21.90
C ALA A 260 0.73 0.96 23.04
N SER A 261 0.43 1.37 24.27
CA SER A 261 0.36 0.51 25.46
C SER A 261 -0.95 -0.27 25.52
N THR A 262 -2.03 0.30 24.98
CA THR A 262 -3.37 -0.32 25.01
C THR A 262 -4.03 -0.29 23.63
N PRO A 263 -3.49 -1.00 22.61
CA PRO A 263 -4.08 -1.03 21.28
C PRO A 263 -5.52 -1.55 21.30
N TYR A 264 -6.35 -1.08 20.35
CA TYR A 264 -7.68 -1.65 20.17
C TYR A 264 -7.56 -3.13 19.80
N THR A 265 -8.25 -4.00 20.53
CA THR A 265 -8.32 -5.43 20.20
C THR A 265 -9.67 -5.71 19.56
N ILE A 266 -9.65 -6.24 18.33
CA ILE A 266 -10.88 -6.57 17.61
C ILE A 266 -11.67 -7.64 18.37
N GLN A 267 -12.97 -7.42 18.53
CA GLN A 267 -13.86 -8.37 19.17
C GLN A 267 -14.08 -9.56 18.24
N GLU A 268 -13.89 -10.77 18.76
CA GLU A 268 -14.19 -11.96 17.99
C GLU A 268 -15.70 -12.15 17.84
N THR A 269 -16.17 -12.23 16.60
CA THR A 269 -17.57 -12.50 16.26
C THR A 269 -17.66 -13.59 15.20
N SER A 270 -18.83 -14.20 15.04
CA SER A 270 -19.05 -15.22 14.01
C SER A 270 -19.06 -14.63 12.61
N THR A 271 -19.62 -13.43 12.42
CA THR A 271 -19.86 -12.84 11.08
C THR A 271 -18.83 -11.80 10.63
N GLY A 272 -17.95 -11.36 11.54
CA GLY A 272 -17.06 -10.22 11.31
C GLY A 272 -17.70 -8.85 11.58
N CYS A 273 -19.01 -8.87 11.86
CA CYS A 273 -19.79 -7.92 12.63
C CYS A 273 -20.39 -8.70 13.82
#